data_AF-A0A1H6WDI0-F1
#
_entry.id   AF-A0A1H6WDI0-F1
#
_cell.length_a   1.000
_cell.length_b   1.000
_cell.length_c   1.000
_cell.angle_alpha   90.00
_cell.angle_beta   90.00
_cell.angle_gamma   90.00
#
_symmetry.space_group_name_H-M   'P 1'
#
loop_
_entity.id
_entity.type
_entity.pdbx_description
1 polymer ?
#
loop_
_entity_poly.entity_id
_entity_poly.type
_entity_poly.pdbx_seq_one_letter_code
_entity_poly.pdbx_strand_id
1 'polypeptide(L)'
;MKKEEIEGKLQELTVNGEHLSPILPEGIKNYLIDIDGTICDDIPNEEPERMATAKVYPDALVTLNKWYDEGHVIFFFTSRTEAHRQVTEKWLNDHGFKYHGMVMGKPRGGNYHWIDNHLVKATRFNGKFTDLVEKDVKIQVFDDEYNDELND
;
A
#
# COMPACT_ATOMS: atom_id res chain seq x y z
N MET A 1 11.94 -8.49 -5.68
CA MET A 1 11.23 -9.62 -6.28
C MET A 1 10.32 -9.16 -7.41
N LYS A 2 10.05 -10.03 -8.38
CA LYS A 2 9.00 -9.78 -9.39
C LYS A 2 7.63 -10.17 -8.83
N LYS A 3 6.54 -9.69 -9.44
CA LYS A 3 5.17 -10.02 -9.02
C LYS A 3 4.92 -11.54 -8.98
N GLU A 4 5.44 -12.28 -9.95
CA GLU A 4 5.29 -13.75 -9.99
C GLU A 4 5.96 -14.44 -8.79
N GLU A 5 7.05 -13.86 -8.28
CA GLU A 5 7.75 -14.39 -7.09
C GLU A 5 6.99 -14.10 -5.78
N ILE A 6 6.08 -13.11 -5.77
CA ILE A 6 5.18 -12.90 -4.63
C ILE A 6 4.10 -13.96 -4.62
N GLU A 7 3.48 -14.23 -5.77
CA GLU A 7 2.42 -15.24 -5.90
C GLU A 7 2.92 -16.62 -5.45
N GLY A 8 4.17 -16.97 -5.79
CA GLY A 8 4.81 -18.21 -5.33
C GLY A 8 5.16 -18.27 -3.83
N LYS A 9 5.04 -17.18 -3.08
CA LYS A 9 5.27 -17.13 -1.61
C LYS A 9 3.98 -17.08 -0.80
N LEU A 10 2.83 -16.99 -1.46
CA LEU A 10 1.54 -17.03 -0.78
C LEU A 10 1.36 -18.40 -0.12
N GLN A 11 0.81 -18.39 1.10
CA GLN A 11 0.52 -19.60 1.86
C GLN A 11 -0.94 -19.98 1.64
N GLU A 12 -1.18 -21.22 1.25
CA GLU A 12 -2.53 -21.78 1.18
C GLU A 12 -3.18 -21.72 2.56
N LEU A 13 -4.45 -21.31 2.59
CA LEU A 13 -5.24 -21.25 3.80
C LEU A 13 -6.44 -22.20 3.67
N THR A 14 -6.57 -23.13 4.61
CA THR A 14 -7.72 -24.02 4.71
C THR A 14 -8.34 -23.88 6.10
N VAL A 15 -9.64 -23.63 6.16
CA VAL A 15 -10.42 -23.56 7.40
C VAL A 15 -11.61 -24.51 7.26
N ASN A 16 -11.81 -25.41 8.22
CA ASN A 16 -12.88 -26.41 8.20
C ASN A 16 -12.95 -27.28 6.92
N GLY A 17 -11.80 -27.48 6.25
CA GLY A 17 -11.72 -28.26 5.01
C GLY A 17 -12.02 -27.45 3.73
N GLU A 18 -12.35 -26.17 3.84
CA GLU A 18 -12.55 -25.26 2.70
C GLU A 18 -11.29 -24.43 2.44
N HIS A 19 -10.95 -24.24 1.16
CA HIS A 19 -9.87 -23.35 0.74
C HIS A 19 -10.34 -21.90 0.76
N LEU A 20 -9.61 -21.05 1.49
CA LEU A 20 -9.81 -19.60 1.54
C LEU A 20 -8.76 -18.88 0.68
N SER A 21 -8.93 -17.56 0.55
CA SER A 21 -7.92 -16.69 -0.05
C SER A 21 -6.56 -16.89 0.64
N PRO A 22 -5.48 -17.07 -0.12
CA PRO A 22 -4.17 -17.34 0.46
C PRO A 22 -3.63 -16.09 1.17
N ILE A 23 -2.73 -16.30 2.12
CA ILE A 23 -2.18 -15.24 2.98
C ILE A 23 -0.68 -15.03 2.74
N LEU A 24 -0.18 -13.87 3.17
CA LEU A 24 1.26 -13.63 3.21
C LEU A 24 1.90 -14.40 4.38
N PRO A 25 3.18 -14.79 4.24
CA PRO A 25 3.96 -15.31 5.36
C PRO A 25 3.98 -14.35 6.55
N GLU A 26 4.13 -14.90 7.76
CA GLU A 26 4.24 -14.11 8.99
C GLU A 26 5.33 -13.03 8.89
N GLY A 27 5.02 -11.84 9.41
CA GLY A 27 5.92 -10.69 9.38
C GLY A 27 5.98 -9.96 8.03
N ILE A 28 5.56 -10.58 6.92
CA ILE A 28 5.50 -9.93 5.61
C ILE A 28 4.21 -9.11 5.50
N LYS A 29 4.29 -7.99 4.77
CA LYS A 29 3.22 -6.99 4.67
C LYS A 29 3.01 -6.62 3.22
N ASN A 30 1.77 -6.29 2.87
CA ASN A 30 1.41 -5.65 1.63
C ASN A 30 1.21 -4.15 1.88
N TYR A 31 2.11 -3.33 1.35
CA TYR A 31 2.09 -1.89 1.47
C TYR A 31 1.43 -1.27 0.25
N LEU A 32 0.31 -0.57 0.47
CA LEU A 32 -0.29 0.34 -0.51
C LEU A 32 0.16 1.76 -0.19
N ILE A 33 1.10 2.27 -0.98
CA ILE A 33 1.73 3.58 -0.76
C ILE A 33 1.20 4.61 -1.75
N ASP A 34 0.72 5.73 -1.24
CA ASP A 34 0.31 6.87 -2.06
C ASP A 34 1.53 7.55 -2.71
N ILE A 35 1.34 8.32 -3.79
CA ILE A 35 2.46 8.97 -4.52
C ILE A 35 2.54 10.45 -4.17
N ASP A 36 1.61 11.24 -4.69
CA ASP A 36 1.62 12.69 -4.62
C ASP A 36 1.41 13.17 -3.17
N GLY A 37 2.35 13.96 -2.66
CA GLY A 37 2.34 14.40 -1.25
C GLY A 37 2.82 13.34 -0.26
N THR A 38 3.16 12.15 -0.72
CA THR A 38 3.62 11.03 0.12
C THR A 38 5.07 10.64 -0.17
N ILE A 39 5.45 10.37 -1.42
CA ILE A 39 6.85 10.05 -1.79
C ILE A 39 7.52 11.17 -2.61
N CYS A 40 6.75 12.18 -2.97
CA CYS A 40 7.20 13.36 -3.69
C CYS A 40 6.26 14.55 -3.41
N ASP A 41 6.54 15.69 -4.05
CA ASP A 41 5.66 16.85 -4.08
C ASP A 41 4.19 16.45 -4.32
N ASP A 42 3.26 17.19 -3.70
CA ASP A 42 1.82 17.05 -3.94
C ASP A 42 1.44 17.69 -5.28
N ILE A 43 1.04 16.84 -6.24
CA ILE A 43 0.75 17.22 -7.62
C ILE A 43 -0.66 16.74 -7.97
N PRO A 44 -1.59 17.66 -8.29
CA PRO A 44 -2.92 17.30 -8.74
C PRO A 44 -2.90 16.76 -10.18
N ASN A 45 -3.91 15.98 -10.55
CA ASN A 45 -4.09 15.50 -11.93
C ASN A 45 -4.25 16.65 -12.95
N GLU A 46 -4.69 17.81 -12.47
CA GLU A 46 -4.85 19.02 -13.27
C GLU A 46 -3.52 19.66 -13.70
N GLU A 47 -2.38 19.25 -13.13
CA GLU A 47 -1.04 19.76 -13.46
C GLU A 47 -0.05 18.64 -13.84
N PRO A 48 -0.35 17.83 -14.88
CA PRO A 48 0.42 16.64 -15.23
C PRO A 48 1.86 16.95 -15.67
N GLU A 49 2.12 18.16 -16.17
CA GLU A 49 3.46 18.62 -16.56
C GLU A 49 4.45 18.65 -15.39
N ARG A 50 3.96 18.79 -14.16
CA ARG A 50 4.81 18.77 -12.95
C ARG A 50 5.24 17.37 -12.55
N MET A 51 4.52 16.33 -12.97
CA MET A 51 4.72 14.94 -12.51
C MET A 51 6.12 14.39 -12.84
N ALA A 52 6.69 14.79 -13.98
CA ALA A 52 8.00 14.31 -14.42
C ALA A 52 9.17 14.92 -13.63
N THR A 53 8.95 16.06 -12.97
CA THR A 53 9.98 16.81 -12.24
C THR A 53 9.67 16.94 -10.76
N ALA A 54 8.70 16.16 -10.26
CA ALA A 54 8.34 16.12 -8.84
C ALA A 54 9.58 15.83 -8.00
N LYS A 55 9.78 16.58 -6.91
CA LYS A 55 10.90 16.35 -6.01
C LYS A 55 10.64 15.10 -5.18
N VAL A 56 11.54 14.13 -5.26
CA VAL A 56 11.50 12.92 -4.43
C VAL A 56 11.73 13.24 -2.96
N TYR A 57 11.04 12.53 -2.07
CA TYR A 57 11.34 12.51 -0.64
C TYR A 57 12.39 11.42 -0.35
N PRO A 58 13.64 11.78 0.02
CA PRO A 58 14.73 10.81 0.11
C PRO A 58 14.53 9.73 1.17
N ASP A 59 13.87 10.07 2.27
CA ASP A 59 13.52 9.16 3.36
C ASP A 59 12.47 8.12 2.94
N ALA A 60 11.51 8.52 2.10
CA ALA A 60 10.57 7.60 1.48
C ALA A 60 11.29 6.55 0.61
N LEU A 61 12.21 7.01 -0.25
CA LEU A 61 12.98 6.13 -1.13
C LEU A 61 13.78 5.09 -0.34
N VAL A 62 14.52 5.52 0.69
CA VAL A 62 15.29 4.62 1.56
C VAL A 62 14.38 3.63 2.27
N THR A 63 13.27 4.09 2.85
CA THR A 63 12.37 3.26 3.64
C THR A 63 11.66 2.20 2.80
N LEU A 64 11.10 2.59 1.66
CA LEU A 64 10.39 1.68 0.77
C LEU A 64 11.34 0.63 0.17
N ASN A 65 12.55 1.04 -0.24
CA ASN A 65 13.53 0.10 -0.77
C ASN A 65 14.04 -0.87 0.30
N LYS A 66 14.19 -0.42 1.55
CA LYS A 66 14.47 -1.31 2.69
C LYS A 66 13.35 -2.34 2.86
N TRP A 67 12.08 -1.90 2.91
CA TRP A 67 10.95 -2.82 3.05
C TRP A 67 10.87 -3.83 1.89
N TYR A 68 11.14 -3.38 0.67
CA TYR A 68 11.23 -4.25 -0.49
C TYR A 68 12.33 -5.31 -0.33
N ASP A 69 13.52 -4.92 0.13
CA ASP A 69 14.66 -5.82 0.32
C ASP A 69 14.43 -6.79 1.51
N GLU A 70 13.61 -6.41 2.49
CA GLU A 70 13.11 -7.28 3.58
C GLU A 70 12.04 -8.28 3.10
N GLY A 71 11.60 -8.19 1.84
CA GLY A 71 10.64 -9.10 1.22
C GLY A 71 9.18 -8.65 1.34
N HIS A 72 8.91 -7.43 1.82
CA HIS A 72 7.57 -6.87 1.80
C HIS A 72 7.08 -6.57 0.38
N VAL A 73 5.77 -6.62 0.19
CA VAL A 73 5.13 -6.34 -1.10
C VAL A 73 4.83 -4.84 -1.17
N ILE A 74 5.54 -4.13 -2.04
CA ILE A 74 5.33 -2.69 -2.29
C ILE A 74 4.47 -2.48 -3.53
N PHE A 75 3.31 -1.85 -3.37
CA PHE A 75 2.45 -1.36 -4.44
C PHE A 75 2.19 0.13 -4.28
N PHE A 76 2.26 0.89 -5.37
CA PHE A 76 1.78 2.27 -5.36
C PHE A 76 0.27 2.32 -5.58
N PHE A 77 -0.44 3.16 -4.83
CA PHE A 77 -1.89 3.33 -4.90
C PHE A 77 -2.22 4.81 -5.03
N THR A 78 -2.45 5.26 -6.26
CA THR A 78 -2.49 6.68 -6.61
C THR A 78 -3.81 7.08 -7.27
N SER A 79 -4.22 8.33 -7.03
CA SER A 79 -5.36 8.94 -7.72
C SER A 79 -5.03 9.42 -9.13
N ARG A 80 -3.76 9.32 -9.55
CA ARG A 80 -3.38 9.51 -10.95
C ARG A 80 -4.20 8.58 -11.84
N THR A 81 -4.64 9.11 -12.97
CA THR A 81 -5.41 8.34 -13.95
C THR A 81 -4.47 7.49 -14.81
N GLU A 82 -5.01 6.47 -15.48
CA GLU A 82 -4.25 5.63 -16.42
C GLU A 82 -3.51 6.44 -17.50
N ALA A 83 -4.02 7.61 -17.88
CA ALA A 83 -3.35 8.51 -18.82
C ALA A 83 -1.97 9.00 -18.33
N HIS A 84 -1.71 8.95 -17.01
CA HIS A 84 -0.45 9.36 -16.39
C HIS A 84 0.43 8.18 -15.98
N ARG A 85 0.07 6.95 -16.34
CA ARG A 85 0.85 5.75 -15.98
C ARG A 85 2.29 5.85 -16.48
N GLN A 86 2.49 6.14 -17.77
CA GLN A 86 3.83 6.13 -18.37
C GLN A 86 4.78 7.15 -17.71
N VAL A 87 4.32 8.37 -17.47
CA VAL A 87 5.14 9.39 -16.79
C VAL A 87 5.45 8.99 -15.35
N THR A 88 4.48 8.36 -14.67
CA THR A 88 4.64 7.90 -13.28
C THR A 88 5.64 6.75 -13.18
N GLU A 89 5.51 5.72 -14.02
CA GLU A 89 6.43 4.59 -14.06
C GLU A 89 7.84 5.04 -14.43
N LYS A 90 7.97 5.96 -15.41
CA LYS A 90 9.27 6.54 -15.74
C LYS A 90 9.88 7.27 -14.55
N TRP A 91 9.11 8.14 -13.88
CA TRP A 91 9.59 8.89 -12.72
C TRP A 91 10.03 7.96 -11.57
N LEU A 92 9.25 6.92 -11.26
CA LEU A 92 9.59 5.93 -10.23
C LEU A 92 10.90 5.20 -10.55
N ASN A 93 11.07 4.77 -11.80
CA ASN A 93 12.27 4.09 -12.26
C ASN A 93 13.50 4.99 -12.26
N ASP A 94 13.36 6.23 -12.75
CA ASP A 94 14.45 7.21 -12.78
C ASP A 94 14.98 7.51 -11.36
N HIS A 95 14.09 7.51 -10.35
CA HIS A 95 14.46 7.75 -8.94
C HIS A 95 14.83 6.46 -8.17
N GLY A 96 14.72 5.29 -8.80
CA GLY A 96 15.18 4.02 -8.24
C GLY A 96 14.26 3.41 -7.17
N PHE A 97 12.96 3.70 -7.21
CA PHE A 97 12.00 2.99 -6.34
C PHE A 97 11.89 1.52 -6.76
N LYS A 98 12.00 0.61 -5.79
CA LYS A 98 11.72 -0.82 -5.97
C LYS A 98 10.27 -1.10 -5.59
N TYR A 99 9.48 -1.60 -6.53
CA TYR A 99 8.06 -1.89 -6.34
C TYR A 99 7.61 -3.07 -7.18
N HIS A 100 6.43 -3.60 -6.87
CA HIS A 100 5.87 -4.79 -7.52
C HIS A 100 4.68 -4.48 -8.43
N GLY A 101 4.03 -3.32 -8.23
CA GLY A 101 2.95 -2.86 -9.09
C GLY A 101 2.37 -1.52 -8.66
N MET A 102 1.36 -1.08 -9.41
CA MET A 102 0.66 0.18 -9.16
C MET A 102 -0.82 0.04 -9.50
N VAL A 103 -1.67 0.52 -8.59
CA VAL A 103 -3.11 0.64 -8.76
C VAL A 103 -3.43 2.12 -9.00
N MET A 104 -3.97 2.41 -10.19
CA MET A 104 -4.32 3.76 -10.64
C MET A 104 -5.79 4.07 -10.37
N GLY A 105 -6.15 5.34 -10.43
CA GLY A 105 -7.55 5.76 -10.36
C GLY A 105 -8.18 5.61 -8.97
N LYS A 106 -7.36 5.61 -7.91
CA LYS A 106 -7.84 5.71 -6.52
C LYS A 106 -8.80 6.91 -6.37
N PRO A 107 -9.94 6.77 -5.67
CA PRO A 107 -10.85 7.89 -5.41
C PRO A 107 -10.16 9.08 -4.74
N ARG A 108 -10.49 10.30 -5.19
CA ARG A 108 -9.91 11.56 -4.68
C ARG A 108 -10.67 12.07 -3.45
N GLY A 109 -10.03 12.93 -2.65
CA GLY A 109 -10.66 13.67 -1.55
C GLY A 109 -10.23 13.26 -0.14
N GLY A 110 -9.41 12.22 0.01
CA GLY A 110 -9.05 11.69 1.33
C GLY A 110 -10.26 11.07 2.04
N ASN A 111 -10.12 10.75 3.34
CA ASN A 111 -11.15 10.10 4.15
C ASN A 111 -11.51 8.67 3.70
N TYR A 112 -10.50 7.81 3.60
CA TYR A 112 -10.69 6.40 3.27
C TYR A 112 -11.07 5.59 4.51
N HIS A 113 -12.11 4.75 4.37
CA HIS A 113 -12.42 3.68 5.31
C HIS A 113 -12.30 2.37 4.54
N TRP A 114 -11.25 1.60 4.82
CA TRP A 114 -10.99 0.34 4.11
C TRP A 114 -11.59 -0.81 4.91
N ILE A 115 -12.55 -1.51 4.28
CA ILE A 115 -13.18 -2.71 4.79
C ILE A 115 -12.66 -3.90 3.97
N ASP A 116 -12.13 -4.90 4.66
CA ASP A 116 -11.58 -6.12 4.08
C ASP A 116 -11.81 -7.28 5.06
N ASN A 117 -11.95 -8.51 4.57
CA ASN A 117 -12.07 -9.69 5.42
C ASN A 117 -10.72 -10.10 6.05
N HIS A 118 -9.61 -9.54 5.57
CA HIS A 118 -8.30 -9.61 6.21
C HIS A 118 -8.01 -8.33 7.02
N LEU A 119 -7.10 -8.42 7.99
CA LEU A 119 -6.71 -7.27 8.81
C LEU A 119 -6.06 -6.18 7.96
N VAL A 120 -6.70 -5.01 7.91
CA VAL A 120 -6.14 -3.80 7.29
C VAL A 120 -5.60 -2.88 8.37
N LYS A 121 -4.35 -2.44 8.20
CA LYS A 121 -3.73 -1.41 9.05
C LYS A 121 -3.52 -0.14 8.22
N ALA A 122 -3.94 0.99 8.75
CA ALA A 122 -3.71 2.30 8.13
C ALA A 122 -2.63 3.08 8.91
N THR A 123 -1.70 3.70 8.18
CA THR A 123 -0.71 4.62 8.74
C THR A 123 -0.83 5.94 7.99
N ARG A 124 -1.00 7.04 8.74
CA ARG A 124 -1.04 8.38 8.15
C ARG A 124 0.38 8.93 8.00
N PHE A 125 0.79 9.24 6.77
CA PHE A 125 2.00 10.01 6.53
C PHE A 125 1.79 11.47 6.96
N ASN A 126 2.74 12.02 7.72
CA ASN A 126 2.72 13.39 8.23
C ASN A 126 4.00 14.17 7.86
N GLY A 127 4.62 13.84 6.72
CA GLY A 127 5.75 14.60 6.17
C GLY A 127 7.15 14.01 6.41
N LYS A 128 7.26 12.87 7.10
CA LYS A 128 8.54 12.14 7.26
C LYS A 128 8.34 10.64 7.41
N PHE A 129 9.18 9.86 6.73
CA PHE A 129 9.30 8.42 6.96
C PHE A 129 10.26 8.18 8.11
N THR A 130 9.76 7.52 9.15
CA THR A 130 10.54 7.05 10.30
C THR A 130 10.25 5.58 10.52
N ASP A 131 10.91 4.99 11.52
CA ASP A 131 10.49 3.68 12.02
C ASP A 131 9.03 3.74 12.47
N LEU A 132 8.30 2.67 12.16
CA LEU A 132 6.93 2.48 12.61
C LEU A 132 6.93 2.23 14.12
N VAL A 133 6.00 2.86 14.82
CA VAL A 133 5.80 2.70 16.27
C VAL A 133 4.36 2.30 16.55
N GLU A 134 4.16 1.53 17.62
CA GLU A 134 2.83 1.14 18.08
C GLU A 134 2.21 2.23 18.95
N LYS A 135 0.91 2.47 18.77
CA LYS A 135 0.13 3.44 19.54
C LYS A 135 -1.31 2.96 19.67
N ASP A 136 -1.88 3.13 20.86
CA ASP A 136 -3.31 2.95 21.07
C ASP A 136 -4.08 4.13 20.48
N VAL A 137 -5.02 3.85 19.59
CA VAL A 137 -5.87 4.84 18.93
C VAL A 137 -7.31 4.35 18.90
N LYS A 138 -8.27 5.29 19.03
CA LYS A 138 -9.68 4.97 18.87
C LYS A 138 -10.02 4.89 17.39
N ILE A 139 -10.57 3.77 16.96
CA ILE A 139 -11.04 3.51 15.60
C ILE A 139 -12.52 3.13 15.61
N GLN A 140 -13.14 3.14 14.43
CA GLN A 140 -14.45 2.53 14.21
C GLN A 140 -14.25 1.13 13.68
N VAL A 141 -14.90 0.16 14.29
CA VAL A 141 -14.93 -1.25 13.89
C VAL A 141 -16.38 -1.72 13.84
N PHE A 142 -16.63 -2.83 13.18
CA PHE A 142 -17.93 -3.51 13.31
C PHE A 142 -18.10 -4.02 14.74
N ASP A 143 -19.36 -4.08 15.15
CA ASP A 143 -19.75 -4.74 16.40
C ASP A 143 -19.60 -6.25 16.22
N ASP A 144 -18.69 -6.86 16.96
CA ASP A 144 -18.35 -8.28 16.89
C ASP A 144 -19.15 -9.13 17.89
N GLU A 145 -19.98 -8.53 18.74
CA GLU A 145 -20.87 -9.25 19.68
C GLU A 145 -21.88 -10.16 18.95
N TYR A 146 -22.12 -9.96 17.65
CA TYR A 146 -22.99 -10.82 16.83
C TYR A 146 -22.32 -12.09 16.30
N ASN A 147 -21.00 -12.24 16.42
CA ASN A 147 -20.30 -13.43 15.91
C ASN A 147 -20.36 -14.63 16.88
N ASP A 148 -20.73 -14.41 18.14
CA ASP A 148 -20.83 -15.46 19.17
C ASP A 148 -22.14 -16.27 19.09
N GLU A 149 -23.17 -15.77 18.41
CA GLU A 149 -24.48 -16.45 18.28
C GLU A 149 -24.51 -17.58 17.22
N LEU A 150 -23.43 -17.81 16.48
CA LEU A 150 -23.35 -18.84 15.43
C LEU A 150 -22.56 -20.11 15.85
N ASN A 151 -22.11 -20.18 17.11
CA ASN A 151 -21.34 -21.31 17.65
C ASN A 151 -22.08 -22.15 18.71
N ASP A 152 -23.40 -21.98 18.88
CA ASP A 152 -24.27 -22.86 19.70
C ASP A 152 -25.15 -23.79 18.83
#